data_AF-A0A382NT40-F1
#
_entry.id   AF-A0A382NT40-F1
#
_cell.length_a   1.000
_cell.length_b   1.000
_cell.length_c   1.000
_cell.angle_alpha   90.00
_cell.angle_beta   90.00
_cell.angle_gamma   90.00
#
_symmetry.space_group_name_H-M   'P 1'
#
loop_
_entity.id
_entity.type
_entity.pdbx_description
1 polymer ?
#
loop_
_entity_poly.entity_id
_entity_poly.type
_entity_poly.pdbx_seq_one_letter_code
_entity_poly.pdbx_strand_id
1 'polypeptide(L)' 'MKDGRRQLTVIQSNSTSSSPVVFKRIAVIGLGLVGGSIALATRRRWPECLVIGVDNKEVLELAMLRHAIDVA' A
#
# COMPACT_ATOMS: atom_id res chain seq x y z
N MET A 1 24.71 -28.32 28.26
CA MET A 1 23.94 -27.05 28.22
C MET A 1 23.34 -26.96 26.83
N LYS A 2 22.00 -27.08 26.69
CA LYS A 2 21.33 -27.10 25.37
C LYS A 2 21.07 -25.66 24.92
N ASP A 3 21.66 -25.27 23.79
CA ASP A 3 21.53 -23.94 23.19
C ASP A 3 20.08 -23.71 22.74
N GLY A 4 19.40 -22.74 23.38
CA GLY A 4 17.98 -22.42 23.23
C GLY A 4 17.71 -21.47 22.07
N ARG A 5 18.19 -21.77 20.86
CA ARG A 5 17.86 -20.98 19.67
C ARG A 5 16.39 -21.18 19.30
N ARG A 6 15.52 -20.29 19.79
CA ARG A 6 14.16 -20.15 19.25
C ARG A 6 14.27 -19.67 17.81
N GLN A 7 14.10 -20.59 16.86
CA GLN A 7 14.01 -20.27 15.45
C GLN A 7 12.69 -19.54 15.21
N LEU A 8 12.77 -18.25 14.88
CA LEU A 8 11.61 -17.47 14.48
C LEU A 8 11.05 -18.06 13.18
N THR A 9 9.74 -18.32 13.14
CA THR A 9 9.07 -18.78 11.93
C THR A 9 9.15 -17.67 10.89
N VAL A 10 10.03 -17.86 9.90
CA VAL A 10 10.12 -16.99 8.74
C VAL A 10 8.90 -17.29 7.87
N ILE A 11 7.96 -16.35 7.76
CA ILE A 11 6.92 -16.44 6.73
C ILE A 11 7.64 -16.30 5.40
N GLN A 12 7.76 -17.43 4.68
CA GLN A 12 8.26 -17.43 3.32
C GLN A 12 7.31 -16.60 2.46
N SER A 13 7.80 -15.44 2.00
CA SER A 13 7.09 -14.61 1.03
C SER A 13 7.07 -15.34 -0.31
N ASN A 14 6.15 -16.28 -0.49
CA ASN A 14 5.87 -16.83 -1.81
C ASN A 14 5.36 -15.69 -2.71
N SER A 15 6.21 -15.34 -3.66
CA SER A 15 5.99 -14.35 -4.71
C SER A 15 4.89 -14.79 -5.67
N THR A 16 4.21 -13.78 -6.24
CA THR A 16 3.42 -13.84 -7.48
C THR A 16 2.11 -14.66 -7.47
N SER A 17 1.20 -14.31 -6.58
CA SER A 17 -0.22 -14.26 -6.96
C SER A 17 -0.72 -12.83 -6.72
N SER A 18 -1.39 -12.22 -7.71
CA SER A 18 -2.13 -10.98 -7.50
C SER A 18 -3.14 -11.29 -6.41
N SER A 19 -2.83 -10.96 -5.16
CA SER A 19 -3.69 -11.48 -4.10
C SER A 19 -5.03 -10.79 -4.20
N PRO A 20 -6.10 -11.51 -3.86
CA PRO A 20 -7.45 -11.10 -4.21
C PRO A 20 -7.71 -9.67 -3.74
N VAL A 21 -8.35 -8.89 -4.60
CA VAL A 21 -8.77 -7.53 -4.29
C VAL A 21 -9.80 -7.64 -3.16
N VAL A 22 -9.37 -7.38 -1.94
CA VAL A 22 -10.24 -7.45 -0.75
C VAL A 22 -11.22 -6.28 -0.75
N PHE A 23 -10.74 -5.10 -1.15
CA PHE A 23 -11.52 -3.87 -1.25
C PHE A 23 -11.40 -3.31 -2.66
N LYS A 24 -12.55 -3.02 -3.29
CA LYS A 24 -12.59 -2.38 -4.62
C LYS A 24 -12.27 -0.88 -4.57
N ARG A 25 -12.41 -0.25 -3.40
CA ARG A 25 -12.19 1.18 -3.17
C ARG A 25 -11.49 1.36 -1.83
N ILE A 26 -10.42 2.13 -1.80
CA ILE A 26 -9.63 2.43 -0.62
C ILE A 26 -9.42 3.94 -0.58
N ALA A 27 -9.89 4.59 0.50
CA ALA A 27 -9.61 5.99 0.74
C ALA A 27 -8.41 6.14 1.68
N VAL A 28 -7.49 7.04 1.37
CA VAL A 28 -6.35 7.39 2.21
C VAL A 28 -6.45 8.86 2.61
N ILE A 29 -6.66 9.11 3.91
CA ILE A 29 -6.81 10.47 4.48
C ILE A 29 -5.45 10.90 5.03
N GLY A 30 -4.88 11.95 4.43
CA GLY A 30 -3.49 12.34 4.59
C GLY A 30 -2.57 11.54 3.66
N LEU A 31 -1.79 12.23 2.84
CA LEU A 31 -0.91 11.72 1.78
C LEU A 31 0.53 12.22 1.92
N GLY A 32 0.92 12.63 3.13
CA GLY A 32 2.32 12.83 3.50
C GLY A 32 3.12 11.52 3.46
N LEU A 33 4.25 11.45 4.18
CA LEU A 33 5.16 10.29 4.11
C LEU A 33 4.48 8.93 4.28
N VAL A 34 3.66 8.78 5.33
CA VAL A 34 3.00 7.51 5.65
C VAL A 34 1.86 7.22 4.68
N GLY A 35 0.93 8.15 4.53
CA GLY A 35 -0.24 7.96 3.69
C GLY A 35 0.09 7.75 2.22
N GLY A 36 1.03 8.54 1.68
CA GLY A 36 1.53 8.36 0.30
C GLY A 36 2.22 7.00 0.10
N SER A 37 2.99 6.54 1.09
CA SER A 37 3.61 5.21 1.03
C SER A 37 2.58 4.08 1.04
N ILE A 38 1.52 4.23 1.83
CA ILE A 38 0.39 3.27 1.86
C ILE A 38 -0.33 3.29 0.51
N ALA A 39 -0.66 4.46 -0.03
CA ALA A 39 -1.35 4.60 -1.31
C ALA A 39 -0.56 3.92 -2.45
N LEU A 40 0.76 4.15 -2.50
CA LEU A 40 1.66 3.48 -3.45
C LEU A 40 1.76 1.97 -3.23
N ALA A 41 1.82 1.51 -1.98
CA ALA A 41 1.84 0.09 -1.66
C ALA A 41 0.53 -0.59 -2.06
N THR A 42 -0.61 0.04 -1.78
CA THR A 42 -1.93 -0.39 -2.23
C THR A 42 -1.98 -0.53 -3.74
N ARG A 43 -1.44 0.44 -4.49
CA ARG A 43 -1.39 0.37 -5.95
C ARG A 43 -0.60 -0.83 -6.47
N ARG A 44 0.57 -1.09 -5.89
CA ARG A 44 1.39 -2.28 -6.22
C ARG A 44 0.70 -3.58 -5.85
N ARG A 45 -0.04 -3.57 -4.73
CA ARG A 45 -0.64 -4.76 -4.13
C ARG A 45 -1.94 -5.18 -4.78
N TRP A 46 -2.76 -4.20 -5.18
CA TRP A 46 -4.08 -4.37 -5.79
C TRP A 46 -4.26 -3.37 -6.95
N PRO A 47 -3.74 -3.66 -8.15
CA PRO A 47 -3.80 -2.75 -9.30
C PRO A 47 -5.21 -2.43 -9.82
N GLU A 48 -6.21 -3.25 -9.49
CA GLU A 48 -7.61 -3.04 -9.91
C GLU A 48 -8.43 -2.23 -8.89
N CYS A 49 -7.90 -1.96 -7.70
CA CYS A 49 -8.60 -1.15 -6.69
C CYS A 49 -8.63 0.33 -7.11
N LEU A 50 -9.71 1.04 -6.78
CA LEU A 50 -9.73 2.50 -6.81
C LEU A 50 -9.10 3.07 -5.53
N VAL A 51 -8.06 3.89 -5.65
CA VAL A 51 -7.37 4.56 -4.54
C VAL A 51 -7.74 6.04 -4.55
N ILE A 52 -8.51 6.45 -3.53
CA ILE A 52 -9.05 7.81 -3.37
C ILE A 52 -8.17 8.55 -2.36
N GLY A 53 -7.57 9.66 -2.79
CA GLY A 53 -6.79 10.53 -1.92
C GLY A 53 -7.63 11.64 -1.29
N VAL A 54 -7.39 11.92 0.00
CA VAL A 54 -7.94 13.10 0.68
C VAL A 54 -6.80 13.84 1.37
N ASP A 55 -6.44 15.01 0.86
CA ASP A 55 -5.43 15.92 1.41
C ASP A 55 -5.63 17.34 0.84
N ASN A 56 -4.75 18.28 1.17
CA ASN A 56 -4.65 19.60 0.55
C ASN A 56 -4.29 19.49 -0.94
N LYS A 57 -4.68 20.51 -1.70
CA LYS A 57 -4.56 20.55 -3.17
C LYS A 57 -3.15 20.22 -3.66
N GLU A 58 -2.12 20.84 -3.08
CA GLU A 58 -0.73 20.69 -3.52
C GLU A 58 -0.22 19.26 -3.28
N VAL A 59 -0.69 18.63 -2.20
CA VAL A 59 -0.36 17.23 -1.88
C VAL A 59 -1.08 16.28 -2.82
N LEU A 60 -2.36 16.55 -3.14
CA LEU A 60 -3.13 15.78 -4.11
C LEU A 60 -2.50 15.83 -5.50
N GLU A 61 -2.13 17.02 -5.99
CA GLU A 61 -1.43 17.20 -7.27
C GLU A 61 -0.15 16.36 -7.32
N LEU A 62 0.65 16.40 -6.25
CA LEU A 62 1.87 15.62 -6.15
C LEU A 62 1.61 14.11 -6.11
N ALA A 63 0.57 13.68 -5.41
CA ALA A 63 0.17 12.28 -5.30
C ALA A 63 -0.36 11.72 -6.63
N MET A 64 -1.11 12.53 -7.39
CA MET A 64 -1.58 12.19 -8.74
C MET A 64 -0.40 12.04 -9.71
N LEU A 65 0.54 13.01 -9.71
CA LEU A 65 1.76 12.94 -10.53
C LEU A 65 2.61 11.70 -10.22
N ARG A 66 2.58 11.22 -8.97
CA ARG A 66 3.28 10.01 -8.53
C ARG A 66 2.47 8.71 -8.74
N HIS A 67 1.26 8.80 -9.30
CA HIS A 67 0.33 7.67 -9.44
C HIS A 67 0.05 6.97 -8.09
N ALA A 68 0.10 7.71 -6.99
CA ALA A 68 -0.23 7.19 -5.66
C ALA A 68 -1.75 7.04 -5.48
N ILE A 69 -2.54 7.90 -6.14
CA ILE A 69 -4.00 7.92 -6.11
C ILE A 69 -4.54 8.00 -7.54
N ASP A 70 -5.80 7.62 -7.73
CA ASP A 70 -6.46 7.67 -9.04
C ASP A 70 -6.97 9.08 -9.35
N VAL A 71 -7.03 9.39 -10.65
CA VAL A 71 -7.54 10.65 -11.19
C VAL A 71 -8.97 10.42 -11.68
N ALA A 72 -9.90 11.28 -11.28
CA ALA A 72 -11.27 11.32 -11.80
C ALA A 72 -11.38 12.34 -12.96
#